data_AF-A0A5B8W596-F1
#
_entry.id   AF-A0A5B8W596-F1
#
_cell.length_a   1.000
_cell.length_b   1.000
_cell.length_c   1.000
_cell.angle_alpha   90.00
_cell.angle_beta   90.00
_cell.angle_gamma   90.00
#
_symmetry.space_group_name_H-M   'P 1'
#
loop_
_entity.id
_entity.type
_entity.pdbx_description
1 polymer ?
#
loop_
_entity_poly.entity_id
_entity_poly.type
_entity_poly.pdbx_seq_one_letter_code
_entity_poly.pdbx_strand_id
1 'polypeptide(L)'
;MSYKIYLYDTETDCIGSGSLSSAYIQTQLQEAAGQDLEVHISSVGGSAFDAIAIYDLLKKYPGNVTTYIDALAASAASIVAMGGKTIVMSKYALLMIHKPIVGSGGNADELLKDVQMLNVVQSRLAQIYMDKSGLDGVTVNSLINSVTWMTADQALDMGFIDQVEDYNPEITNSAVIKKYTTTAPAVYQRCINKILNNKNNMNIENKELIEKTTSVLDKIMNFFKKVVNKQTITDKGTLHHAGELAEGAEVYNDEDMSAPAATDTYTTADGKKIDVKEGQVLKVAPAPEADPEAEDEDDDVPTSKLNPAKKATEIQNRLQQLKARLHAQNALLTEARTALEEASNRLQKTRTEVKNEIKSTYSPEGSKRSNKAKTETTPFFAPQSELAKNAVKRAVAAP
;
A
#
# COMPACT_ATOMS: atom_id res chain seq x y z
N MET A 1 -14.20 -24.59 -8.35
CA MET A 1 -13.09 -23.66 -8.07
C MET A 1 -12.79 -22.96 -9.38
N SER A 2 -12.63 -21.64 -9.37
CA SER A 2 -12.24 -20.90 -10.56
C SER A 2 -10.80 -21.27 -10.95
N TYR A 3 -10.51 -21.29 -12.26
CA TYR A 3 -9.15 -21.39 -12.75
C TYR A 3 -8.45 -20.05 -12.53
N LYS A 4 -7.18 -20.04 -12.12
CA LYS A 4 -6.44 -18.81 -11.79
C LYS A 4 -5.27 -18.60 -12.71
N ILE A 5 -5.13 -17.39 -13.23
CA ILE A 5 -3.97 -16.93 -14.02
C ILE A 5 -3.37 -15.72 -13.31
N TYR A 6 -2.04 -15.67 -13.19
CA TYR A 6 -1.33 -14.55 -12.57
C TYR A 6 -0.44 -13.85 -13.60
N LEU A 7 -0.69 -12.56 -13.80
CA LEU A 7 0.04 -11.66 -14.71
C LEU A 7 0.87 -10.69 -13.88
N TYR A 8 1.90 -11.26 -13.25
CA TYR A 8 2.80 -10.51 -12.38
C TYR A 8 4.12 -10.32 -13.12
N ASP A 9 4.58 -9.08 -13.21
CA ASP A 9 5.86 -8.80 -13.84
C ASP A 9 6.98 -9.55 -13.13
N THR A 10 7.99 -9.94 -13.92
CA THR A 10 9.25 -10.45 -13.40
C THR A 10 10.39 -9.54 -13.86
N GLU A 11 11.62 -9.86 -13.49
CA GLU A 11 12.79 -9.12 -13.98
C GLU A 11 12.91 -9.17 -15.51
N THR A 12 12.34 -10.20 -16.15
CA THR A 12 12.46 -10.44 -17.59
C THR A 12 11.13 -10.35 -18.34
N ASP A 13 10.00 -10.54 -17.65
CA ASP A 13 8.69 -10.63 -18.27
C ASP A 13 7.79 -9.46 -17.89
N CYS A 14 7.10 -8.94 -18.91
CA CYS A 14 6.04 -7.95 -18.82
C CYS A 14 4.96 -8.29 -19.87
N ILE A 15 3.88 -7.52 -19.96
CA ILE A 15 2.81 -7.81 -20.94
C ILE A 15 3.39 -7.91 -22.36
N GLY A 16 3.19 -9.08 -22.98
CA GLY A 16 3.71 -9.39 -24.31
C GLY A 16 5.00 -10.21 -24.35
N SER A 17 5.56 -10.62 -23.21
CA SER A 17 6.71 -11.53 -23.18
C SER A 17 6.49 -12.72 -22.24
N GLY A 18 7.16 -13.84 -22.54
CA GLY A 18 7.19 -15.04 -21.70
C GLY A 18 5.80 -15.47 -21.21
N SER A 19 5.68 -15.56 -19.89
CA SER A 19 4.45 -15.96 -19.18
C SER A 19 3.34 -14.90 -19.17
N LEU A 20 3.60 -13.71 -19.73
CA LEU A 20 2.64 -12.60 -19.84
C LEU A 20 2.28 -12.29 -21.31
N SER A 21 2.64 -13.19 -22.24
CA SER A 21 2.32 -13.08 -23.67
C SER A 21 0.92 -13.56 -24.02
N SER A 22 0.33 -13.03 -25.09
CA SER A 22 -1.00 -13.47 -25.56
C SER A 22 -1.05 -14.96 -25.91
N ALA A 23 0.05 -15.52 -26.43
CA ALA A 23 0.17 -16.95 -26.73
C ALA A 23 0.10 -17.80 -25.45
N TYR A 24 0.80 -17.39 -24.38
CA TYR A 24 0.72 -18.09 -23.09
C TYR A 24 -0.68 -18.04 -22.52
N ILE A 25 -1.34 -16.87 -22.55
CA ILE A 25 -2.73 -16.74 -22.10
C ILE A 25 -3.65 -17.64 -22.90
N GLN A 26 -3.49 -17.71 -24.22
CA GLN A 26 -4.28 -18.63 -25.03
C GLN A 26 -4.17 -20.08 -24.56
N THR A 27 -2.96 -20.55 -24.22
CA THR A 27 -2.75 -21.89 -23.66
C THR A 27 -3.44 -22.05 -22.31
N GLN A 28 -3.30 -21.08 -21.40
CA GLN A 28 -3.96 -21.11 -20.10
C GLN A 28 -5.50 -21.14 -20.21
N LEU A 29 -6.07 -20.42 -21.17
CA LEU A 29 -7.51 -20.44 -21.42
C LEU A 29 -7.99 -21.80 -21.96
N GLN A 30 -7.18 -22.47 -22.77
CA GLN A 30 -7.47 -23.84 -23.23
C GLN A 30 -7.45 -24.83 -22.06
N GLU A 31 -6.46 -24.72 -21.16
CA GLU A 31 -6.35 -25.54 -19.95
C GLU A 31 -7.53 -25.31 -18.99
N ALA A 32 -7.98 -24.06 -18.86
CA ALA A 32 -9.15 -23.72 -18.06
C ALA A 32 -10.45 -24.36 -18.59
N ALA A 33 -10.51 -24.74 -19.87
CA ALA A 33 -11.56 -25.56 -20.47
C ALA A 33 -13.01 -25.08 -20.21
N GLY A 34 -13.23 -23.76 -20.19
CA GLY A 34 -14.52 -23.12 -19.98
C GLY A 34 -14.93 -22.92 -18.52
N GLN A 35 -14.07 -23.23 -17.56
CA GLN A 35 -14.28 -22.90 -16.14
C GLN A 35 -14.29 -21.38 -15.93
N ASP A 36 -14.98 -20.91 -14.89
CA ASP A 36 -14.85 -19.51 -14.48
C ASP A 36 -13.38 -19.17 -14.16
N LEU A 37 -12.97 -17.96 -14.53
CA LEU A 37 -11.58 -17.54 -14.56
C LEU A 37 -11.35 -16.37 -13.62
N GLU A 38 -10.26 -16.44 -12.86
CA GLU A 38 -9.72 -15.33 -12.08
C GLU A 38 -8.36 -14.93 -12.67
N VAL A 39 -8.25 -13.70 -13.15
CA VAL A 39 -7.01 -13.16 -13.72
C VAL A 39 -6.45 -12.11 -12.77
N HIS A 40 -5.40 -12.47 -12.06
CA HIS A 40 -4.70 -11.63 -11.10
C HIS A 40 -3.61 -10.80 -11.79
N ILE A 41 -3.58 -9.48 -11.57
CA ILE A 41 -2.76 -8.53 -12.31
C ILE A 41 -1.95 -7.67 -11.34
N SER A 42 -0.63 -7.71 -11.54
CA SER A 42 0.34 -6.82 -10.88
C SER A 42 1.45 -6.52 -11.90
N SER A 43 1.17 -5.61 -12.83
CA SER A 43 2.03 -5.32 -13.97
C SER A 43 2.08 -3.83 -14.34
N VAL A 44 3.28 -3.39 -14.74
CA VAL A 44 3.57 -2.05 -15.28
C VAL A 44 3.14 -1.90 -16.74
N GLY A 45 2.74 -2.99 -17.40
CA GLY A 45 2.32 -3.02 -18.80
C GLY A 45 3.37 -3.62 -19.73
N GLY A 46 3.45 -3.12 -20.97
CA GLY A 46 4.30 -3.69 -22.02
C GLY A 46 3.72 -3.46 -23.42
N SER A 47 3.67 -4.51 -24.23
CA SER A 47 3.16 -4.52 -25.60
C SER A 47 1.67 -4.19 -25.67
N ALA A 48 1.32 -3.07 -26.31
CA ALA A 48 -0.07 -2.67 -26.51
C ALA A 48 -0.84 -3.67 -27.40
N PHE A 49 -0.17 -4.27 -28.38
CA PHE A 49 -0.81 -5.23 -29.29
C PHE A 49 -1.10 -6.56 -28.58
N ASP A 50 -0.19 -7.05 -27.74
CA ASP A 50 -0.46 -8.23 -26.92
C ASP A 50 -1.56 -7.96 -25.91
N ALA A 51 -1.60 -6.77 -25.30
CA ALA A 51 -2.68 -6.43 -24.39
C ALA A 51 -4.05 -6.44 -25.08
N ILE A 52 -4.15 -5.91 -26.31
CA ILE A 52 -5.38 -5.99 -27.11
C ILE A 52 -5.72 -7.45 -27.43
N ALA A 53 -4.74 -8.28 -27.79
CA ALA A 53 -4.97 -9.69 -28.07
C ALA A 53 -5.45 -10.46 -26.83
N ILE A 54 -4.86 -10.20 -25.67
CA ILE A 54 -5.27 -10.77 -24.38
C ILE A 54 -6.69 -10.29 -24.04
N TYR A 55 -6.96 -8.97 -24.14
CA TYR A 55 -8.30 -8.41 -23.94
C TYR A 55 -9.35 -9.15 -24.78
N ASP A 56 -9.08 -9.35 -26.07
CA ASP A 56 -9.97 -10.06 -26.98
C ASP A 56 -10.16 -11.53 -26.60
N LEU A 57 -9.09 -12.21 -26.19
CA LEU A 57 -9.15 -13.60 -25.73
C LEU A 57 -10.04 -13.73 -24.47
N LEU A 58 -9.87 -12.82 -23.51
CA LEU A 58 -10.68 -12.78 -22.28
C LEU A 58 -12.15 -12.47 -22.59
N LYS A 59 -12.44 -11.52 -23.47
CA LYS A 59 -13.82 -11.18 -23.86
C LYS A 59 -14.54 -12.30 -24.62
N LYS A 60 -13.81 -13.12 -25.38
CA LYS A 60 -14.36 -14.26 -26.14
C LYS A 60 -14.46 -15.54 -25.30
N TYR A 61 -13.85 -15.55 -24.11
CA TYR A 61 -13.84 -16.73 -23.27
C TYR A 61 -15.25 -17.07 -22.76
N PRO A 62 -15.69 -18.34 -22.82
CA PRO A 62 -17.07 -18.71 -22.49
C PRO A 62 -17.38 -18.70 -20.98
N GLY A 63 -16.38 -18.89 -20.13
CA GLY A 63 -16.54 -18.80 -18.67
C GLY A 63 -16.61 -17.36 -18.17
N ASN A 64 -17.07 -17.14 -16.94
CA ASN A 64 -17.06 -15.80 -16.36
C ASN A 64 -15.62 -15.41 -16.00
N VAL A 65 -15.12 -14.35 -16.62
CA VAL A 65 -13.80 -13.80 -16.32
C VAL A 65 -13.91 -12.69 -15.27
N THR A 66 -13.26 -12.88 -14.13
CA THR A 66 -13.04 -11.83 -13.14
C THR A 66 -11.57 -11.42 -13.16
N THR A 67 -11.28 -10.15 -13.40
CA THR A 67 -9.93 -9.60 -13.29
C THR A 67 -9.74 -8.99 -11.91
N TYR A 68 -8.61 -9.28 -11.27
CA TYR A 68 -8.19 -8.72 -10.00
C TYR A 68 -6.96 -7.85 -10.23
N ILE A 69 -7.03 -6.59 -9.82
CA ILE A 69 -5.88 -5.70 -9.78
C ILE A 69 -5.34 -5.75 -8.35
N ASP A 70 -4.35 -6.62 -8.13
CA ASP A 70 -3.86 -6.93 -6.78
C ASP A 70 -2.95 -5.82 -6.23
N ALA A 71 -2.16 -5.20 -7.11
CA ALA A 71 -1.27 -4.10 -6.76
C ALA A 71 -1.18 -3.03 -7.85
N LEU A 72 -1.02 -3.42 -9.12
CA LEU A 72 -0.83 -2.48 -10.22
C LEU A 72 -1.40 -3.01 -11.53
N ALA A 73 -2.17 -2.17 -12.22
CA ALA A 73 -2.47 -2.32 -13.63
C ALA A 73 -2.14 -1.01 -14.35
N ALA A 74 -0.92 -0.90 -14.87
CA ALA A 74 -0.49 0.29 -15.59
C ALA A 74 -0.34 0.03 -17.10
N SER A 75 -0.59 1.06 -17.91
CA SER A 75 -0.27 1.05 -19.34
C SER A 75 -0.98 -0.09 -20.09
N ALA A 76 -0.26 -1.04 -20.70
CA ALA A 76 -0.87 -2.16 -21.39
C ALA A 76 -1.61 -3.12 -20.43
N ALA A 77 -1.21 -3.20 -19.16
CA ALA A 77 -1.87 -4.06 -18.17
C ALA A 77 -3.27 -3.54 -17.80
N SER A 78 -3.51 -2.23 -17.82
CA SER A 78 -4.86 -1.70 -17.61
C SER A 78 -5.81 -2.11 -18.73
N ILE A 79 -5.34 -2.24 -19.98
CA ILE A 79 -6.14 -2.77 -21.08
C ILE A 79 -6.51 -4.24 -20.85
N VAL A 80 -5.56 -5.05 -20.37
CA VAL A 80 -5.83 -6.45 -20.01
C VAL A 80 -6.88 -6.54 -18.89
N ALA A 81 -6.78 -5.68 -17.87
CA ALA A 81 -7.76 -5.63 -16.79
C ALA A 81 -9.19 -5.38 -17.32
N MET A 82 -9.35 -4.48 -18.31
CA MET A 82 -10.64 -4.20 -18.96
C MET A 82 -11.25 -5.42 -19.68
N GLY A 83 -10.45 -6.47 -19.92
CA GLY A 83 -10.89 -7.74 -20.50
C GLY A 83 -11.84 -8.53 -19.62
N GLY A 84 -11.80 -8.29 -18.30
CA GLY A 84 -12.72 -8.90 -17.34
C GLY A 84 -14.18 -8.56 -17.61
N LYS A 85 -15.08 -9.47 -17.23
CA LYS A 85 -16.51 -9.18 -17.10
C LYS A 85 -16.77 -8.43 -15.81
N THR A 86 -16.15 -8.90 -14.73
CA THR A 86 -16.06 -8.20 -13.44
C THR A 86 -14.61 -7.81 -13.21
N ILE A 87 -14.38 -6.59 -12.74
CA ILE A 87 -13.05 -6.07 -12.41
C ILE A 87 -13.06 -5.66 -10.95
N VAL A 88 -12.22 -6.34 -10.18
CA VAL A 88 -12.03 -6.12 -8.75
C VAL A 88 -10.66 -5.48 -8.57
N MET A 89 -10.55 -4.48 -7.71
CA MET A 89 -9.28 -3.82 -7.42
C MET A 89 -9.04 -3.81 -5.92
N SER A 90 -7.86 -4.27 -5.51
CA SER A 90 -7.42 -4.16 -4.12
C SER A 90 -7.43 -2.70 -3.68
N LYS A 91 -7.86 -2.43 -2.45
CA LYS A 91 -7.99 -1.08 -1.87
C LYS A 91 -6.75 -0.20 -2.04
N TYR A 92 -5.55 -0.80 -1.99
CA TYR A 92 -4.28 -0.07 -2.10
C TYR A 92 -3.61 -0.21 -3.47
N ALA A 93 -4.26 -0.88 -4.42
CA ALA A 93 -3.75 -0.99 -5.77
C ALA A 93 -3.87 0.33 -6.54
N LEU A 94 -3.16 0.40 -7.67
CA LEU A 94 -3.21 1.52 -8.59
C LEU A 94 -3.57 1.07 -10.00
N LEU A 95 -4.36 1.90 -10.68
CA LEU A 95 -4.66 1.79 -12.11
C LEU A 95 -4.05 3.01 -12.80
N MET A 96 -3.29 2.81 -13.88
CA MET A 96 -2.68 3.91 -14.61
C MET A 96 -2.91 3.79 -16.11
N ILE A 97 -3.39 4.88 -16.71
CA ILE A 97 -3.61 4.99 -18.15
C ILE A 97 -2.82 6.16 -18.74
N HIS A 98 -2.18 5.93 -19.88
CA HIS A 98 -1.40 6.94 -20.58
C HIS A 98 -1.33 6.65 -22.09
N LYS A 99 -0.72 7.56 -22.86
CA LYS A 99 -0.57 7.43 -24.31
C LYS A 99 0.26 6.19 -24.69
N PRO A 100 -0.03 5.53 -25.83
CA PRO A 100 0.91 4.55 -26.36
C PRO A 100 2.24 5.23 -26.70
N ILE A 101 3.34 4.51 -26.47
CA ILE A 101 4.70 4.99 -26.71
C ILE A 101 5.39 4.00 -27.67
N VAL A 102 6.18 4.54 -28.59
CA VAL A 102 7.08 3.77 -29.44
C VAL A 102 8.47 4.40 -29.38
N GLY A 103 9.52 3.58 -29.36
CA GLY A 103 10.88 4.04 -29.64
C GLY A 103 11.07 4.08 -31.16
N SER A 104 11.28 5.26 -31.73
CA SER A 104 11.52 5.42 -33.17
C SER A 104 12.68 6.37 -33.46
N GLY A 105 13.31 6.17 -34.61
CA GLY A 105 14.34 7.03 -35.18
C GLY A 105 14.30 6.93 -36.71
N GLY A 106 14.57 8.06 -37.38
CA GLY A 106 14.45 8.14 -38.83
C GLY A 106 14.35 9.58 -39.32
N ASN A 107 14.04 9.74 -40.60
CA ASN A 107 13.75 11.06 -41.18
C ASN A 107 12.34 11.56 -40.80
N ALA A 108 12.01 12.80 -41.17
CA ALA A 108 10.75 13.44 -40.79
C ALA A 108 9.50 12.66 -41.27
N ASP A 109 9.53 12.05 -42.45
CA ASP A 109 8.39 11.30 -43.00
C ASP A 109 8.19 9.97 -42.27
N GLU A 110 9.29 9.33 -41.84
CA GLU A 110 9.25 8.11 -41.03
C GLU A 110 8.67 8.39 -39.64
N LEU A 111 9.16 9.44 -38.97
CA LEU A 111 8.63 9.85 -37.67
C LEU A 111 7.15 10.26 -37.74
N LEU A 112 6.73 10.90 -38.83
CA LEU A 112 5.33 11.25 -39.04
C LEU A 112 4.42 10.01 -39.18
N LYS A 113 4.90 8.95 -39.83
CA LYS A 113 4.15 7.67 -39.92
C LYS A 113 3.96 7.05 -38.55
N ASP A 114 4.96 7.12 -37.68
CA ASP A 114 4.85 6.59 -36.32
C ASP A 114 3.86 7.38 -35.48
N VAL A 115 3.84 8.71 -35.60
CA VAL A 115 2.82 9.56 -34.95
C VAL A 115 1.41 9.17 -35.42
N GLN A 116 1.22 8.95 -36.72
CA GLN A 116 -0.06 8.51 -37.26
C GLN A 116 -0.47 7.14 -36.71
N MET A 117 0.46 6.19 -36.65
CA MET A 117 0.24 4.86 -36.07
C MET A 117 -0.15 4.96 -34.59
N LEU A 118 0.59 5.74 -33.78
CA LEU A 118 0.29 5.94 -32.37
C LEU A 118 -1.09 6.54 -32.13
N ASN A 119 -1.52 7.48 -32.98
CA ASN A 119 -2.87 8.05 -32.89
C ASN A 119 -3.95 6.99 -33.17
N VAL A 120 -3.73 6.10 -34.14
CA VAL A 120 -4.64 4.98 -34.40
C VAL A 120 -4.67 4.04 -33.20
N VAL A 121 -3.52 3.66 -32.65
CA VAL A 121 -3.46 2.80 -31.46
C VAL A 121 -4.17 3.46 -30.28
N GLN A 122 -3.89 4.74 -30.00
CA GLN A 122 -4.56 5.49 -28.93
C GLN A 122 -6.09 5.46 -29.09
N SER A 123 -6.60 5.65 -30.33
CA SER A 123 -8.05 5.62 -30.58
C SER A 123 -8.67 4.27 -30.22
N ARG A 124 -7.95 3.16 -30.48
CA ARG A 124 -8.41 1.80 -30.13
C ARG A 124 -8.37 1.55 -28.62
N LEU A 125 -7.31 1.98 -27.95
CA LEU A 125 -7.20 1.85 -26.50
C LEU A 125 -8.25 2.70 -25.78
N ALA A 126 -8.50 3.92 -26.27
CA ALA A 126 -9.53 4.80 -25.74
C ALA A 126 -10.93 4.15 -25.84
N GLN A 127 -11.25 3.49 -26.95
CA GLN A 127 -12.54 2.80 -27.10
C GLN A 127 -12.74 1.72 -26.03
N ILE A 128 -11.70 0.92 -25.71
CA ILE A 128 -11.78 -0.11 -24.66
C ILE A 128 -12.12 0.52 -23.29
N TYR A 129 -11.47 1.65 -22.97
CA TYR A 129 -11.77 2.37 -21.73
C TYR A 129 -13.17 2.97 -21.73
N MET A 130 -13.62 3.55 -22.85
CA MET A 130 -14.99 4.08 -22.99
C MET A 130 -16.03 2.97 -22.81
N ASP A 131 -15.81 1.81 -23.43
CA ASP A 131 -16.72 0.66 -23.34
C ASP A 131 -16.86 0.15 -21.90
N LYS A 132 -15.78 0.19 -21.11
CA LYS A 132 -15.83 -0.21 -19.69
C LYS A 132 -16.41 0.88 -18.79
N SER A 133 -15.89 2.10 -18.89
CA SER A 133 -16.20 3.22 -17.97
C SER A 133 -17.52 3.91 -18.25
N GLY A 134 -18.02 3.85 -19.48
CA GLY A 134 -19.15 4.66 -19.94
C GLY A 134 -18.83 6.14 -20.14
N LEU A 135 -17.57 6.56 -19.96
CA LEU A 135 -17.12 7.93 -20.17
C LEU A 135 -17.06 8.26 -21.67
N ASP A 136 -17.23 9.54 -22.00
CA ASP A 136 -17.11 10.01 -23.38
C ASP A 136 -15.65 10.08 -23.85
N GLY A 137 -15.46 10.08 -25.17
CA GLY A 137 -14.15 10.05 -25.78
C GLY A 137 -13.28 11.27 -25.46
N VAL A 138 -13.85 12.46 -25.22
CA VAL A 138 -13.08 13.65 -24.84
C VAL A 138 -12.49 13.46 -23.44
N THR A 139 -13.31 13.00 -22.50
CA THR A 139 -12.89 12.71 -21.13
C THR A 139 -11.81 11.63 -21.10
N VAL A 140 -12.04 10.47 -21.74
CA VAL A 140 -11.07 9.37 -21.77
C VAL A 140 -9.75 9.80 -22.40
N ASN A 141 -9.78 10.52 -23.53
CA ASN A 141 -8.55 11.00 -24.14
C ASN A 141 -7.82 12.02 -23.27
N SER A 142 -8.54 12.86 -22.51
CA SER A 142 -7.91 13.77 -21.54
C SER A 142 -7.17 13.00 -20.45
N LEU A 143 -7.76 11.92 -19.93
CA LEU A 143 -7.12 11.08 -18.92
C LEU A 143 -5.86 10.38 -19.47
N ILE A 144 -5.96 9.80 -20.67
CA ILE A 144 -4.82 9.18 -21.38
C ILE A 144 -3.70 10.21 -21.59
N ASN A 145 -4.03 11.41 -22.05
CA ASN A 145 -3.03 12.45 -22.32
C ASN A 145 -2.35 12.98 -21.06
N SER A 146 -2.99 12.86 -19.89
CA SER A 146 -2.49 13.40 -18.62
C SER A 146 -1.64 12.41 -17.81
N VAL A 147 -1.45 11.18 -18.29
CA VAL A 147 -0.83 10.08 -17.51
C VAL A 147 -1.56 9.92 -16.17
N THR A 148 -2.79 9.45 -16.24
CA THR A 148 -3.68 9.43 -15.07
C THR A 148 -3.41 8.21 -14.21
N TRP A 149 -3.09 8.45 -12.94
CA TRP A 149 -3.04 7.44 -11.88
C TRP A 149 -4.34 7.51 -11.07
N MET A 150 -4.92 6.35 -10.80
CA MET A 150 -6.18 6.20 -10.08
C MET A 150 -5.98 5.23 -8.92
N THR A 151 -6.44 5.65 -7.74
CA THR A 151 -6.72 4.76 -6.61
C THR A 151 -7.93 3.87 -6.91
N ALA A 152 -8.15 2.83 -6.10
CA ALA A 152 -9.29 1.94 -6.26
C ALA A 152 -10.63 2.71 -6.21
N ASP A 153 -10.79 3.64 -5.27
CA ASP A 153 -11.99 4.47 -5.15
C ASP A 153 -12.21 5.35 -6.39
N GLN A 154 -11.16 6.02 -6.88
CA GLN A 154 -11.24 6.84 -8.09
C GLN A 154 -11.57 6.02 -9.33
N ALA A 155 -10.96 4.84 -9.46
CA ALA A 155 -11.23 3.93 -10.57
C ALA A 155 -12.68 3.42 -10.54
N LEU A 156 -13.22 3.17 -9.34
CA LEU A 156 -14.62 2.77 -9.14
C LEU A 156 -15.57 3.92 -9.52
N ASP A 157 -15.33 5.12 -8.98
CA ASP A 157 -16.13 6.31 -9.24
C ASP A 157 -16.17 6.67 -10.73
N MET A 158 -15.06 6.45 -11.43
CA MET A 158 -14.95 6.68 -12.88
C MET A 158 -15.40 5.49 -13.73
N GLY A 159 -15.84 4.38 -13.14
CA GLY A 159 -16.37 3.20 -13.84
C GLY A 159 -15.33 2.28 -14.47
N PHE A 160 -14.03 2.47 -14.20
CA PHE A 160 -12.98 1.58 -14.72
C PHE A 160 -12.99 0.20 -14.05
N ILE A 161 -13.53 0.10 -12.84
CA ILE A 161 -13.67 -1.16 -12.08
C ILE A 161 -15.09 -1.30 -11.55
N ASP A 162 -15.45 -2.50 -11.09
CA ASP A 162 -16.79 -2.78 -10.55
C ASP A 162 -16.80 -2.85 -9.02
N GLN A 163 -15.69 -3.26 -8.40
CA GLN A 163 -15.63 -3.49 -6.95
C GLN A 163 -14.24 -3.16 -6.40
N VAL A 164 -14.22 -2.61 -5.19
CA VAL A 164 -13.00 -2.50 -4.38
C VAL A 164 -12.96 -3.64 -3.39
N GLU A 165 -11.88 -4.42 -3.42
CA GLU A 165 -11.61 -5.46 -2.43
C GLU A 165 -10.87 -4.82 -1.25
N ASP A 166 -11.54 -4.76 -0.09
CA ASP A 166 -10.92 -4.38 1.17
C ASP A 166 -10.49 -5.65 1.92
N TYR A 167 -9.19 -5.82 2.11
CA TYR A 167 -8.64 -6.79 3.05
C TYR A 167 -8.84 -6.27 4.48
N ASN A 168 -10.09 -6.07 4.89
CA ASN A 168 -10.41 -6.16 6.29
C ASN A 168 -10.54 -7.66 6.53
N PRO A 169 -9.52 -8.37 7.07
CA PRO A 169 -9.77 -9.72 7.48
C PRO A 169 -10.96 -9.60 8.42
N GLU A 170 -12.08 -10.24 8.07
CA GLU A 170 -12.88 -10.78 9.15
C GLU A 170 -11.87 -11.62 9.92
N ILE A 171 -11.39 -11.10 11.04
CA ILE A 171 -10.90 -11.93 12.11
C ILE A 171 -12.16 -12.69 12.49
N THR A 172 -12.47 -13.75 11.74
CA THR A 172 -13.38 -14.78 12.17
C THR A 172 -12.59 -15.41 13.29
N ASN A 173 -12.78 -14.79 14.45
CA ASN A 173 -12.30 -15.20 15.74
C ASN A 173 -12.50 -16.72 15.87
N SER A 174 -13.48 -17.32 15.17
CA SER A 174 -13.68 -18.76 15.03
C SER A 174 -12.42 -19.63 14.88
N ALA A 175 -11.38 -19.27 14.11
CA ALA A 175 -10.23 -20.17 13.90
C ALA A 175 -9.20 -20.10 15.05
N VAL A 176 -8.85 -18.88 15.48
CA VAL A 176 -7.95 -18.64 16.62
C VAL A 176 -8.67 -19.02 17.93
N ILE A 177 -9.91 -18.55 18.13
CA ILE A 177 -10.76 -18.96 19.25
C ILE A 177 -10.93 -20.48 19.26
N LYS A 178 -11.29 -21.16 18.15
CA LYS A 178 -11.37 -22.65 18.16
C LYS A 178 -10.09 -23.29 18.68
N LYS A 179 -8.93 -22.83 18.20
CA LYS A 179 -7.61 -23.40 18.57
C LYS A 179 -7.32 -23.28 20.07
N TYR A 180 -7.73 -22.18 20.70
CA TYR A 180 -7.50 -21.92 22.13
C TYR A 180 -8.68 -22.30 23.03
N THR A 181 -9.88 -22.52 22.48
CA THR A 181 -11.06 -22.93 23.26
C THR A 181 -11.22 -24.43 23.34
N THR A 182 -10.87 -25.20 22.31
CA THR A 182 -10.94 -26.68 22.38
C THR A 182 -9.91 -27.29 23.34
N THR A 183 -8.85 -26.55 23.65
CA THR A 183 -7.81 -26.90 24.62
C THR A 183 -8.03 -26.29 26.00
N ALA A 184 -9.04 -25.44 26.19
CA ALA A 184 -9.33 -24.81 27.47
C ALA A 184 -10.00 -25.82 28.45
N PRO A 185 -9.62 -25.82 29.74
CA PRO A 185 -10.25 -26.64 30.77
C PRO A 185 -11.78 -26.45 30.80
N ALA A 186 -12.53 -27.52 31.12
CA ALA A 186 -13.99 -27.57 31.04
C ALA A 186 -14.73 -26.42 31.78
N VAL A 187 -14.09 -25.85 32.81
CA VAL A 187 -14.62 -24.72 33.59
C VAL A 187 -14.77 -23.46 32.73
N TYR A 188 -13.86 -23.21 31.78
CA TYR A 188 -13.87 -22.01 30.94
C TYR A 188 -14.73 -22.16 29.67
N GLN A 189 -14.92 -23.39 29.21
CA GLN A 189 -15.74 -23.72 28.03
C GLN A 189 -17.19 -23.21 28.17
N ARG A 190 -17.75 -23.29 29.39
CA ARG A 190 -19.13 -22.86 29.66
C ARG A 190 -19.33 -21.35 29.54
N CYS A 191 -18.33 -20.56 29.95
CA CYS A 191 -18.32 -19.11 29.80
C CYS A 191 -18.11 -18.70 28.34
N ILE A 192 -17.22 -19.38 27.63
CA ILE A 192 -16.91 -19.10 26.23
C ILE A 192 -18.11 -19.38 25.31
N ASN A 193 -18.80 -20.51 25.49
CA ASN A 193 -20.01 -20.83 24.71
C ASN A 193 -21.16 -19.84 24.95
N LYS A 194 -21.24 -19.23 26.13
CA LYS A 194 -22.26 -18.23 26.46
C LYS A 194 -22.00 -16.90 25.74
N ILE A 195 -20.74 -16.54 25.52
CA ILE A 195 -20.33 -15.33 24.79
C ILE A 195 -20.52 -15.52 23.28
N LEU A 196 -20.17 -16.70 22.74
CA LEU A 196 -20.25 -17.00 21.30
C LEU A 196 -21.69 -17.16 20.78
N ASN A 197 -22.64 -17.56 21.64
CA ASN A 197 -24.04 -17.77 21.25
C ASN A 197 -24.93 -16.52 21.32
N ASN A 198 -24.41 -15.38 21.79
CA ASN A 198 -25.21 -14.14 21.88
C ASN A 198 -25.20 -13.41 20.52
N LYS A 199 -25.93 -13.97 19.55
CA LYS A 199 -25.90 -13.58 18.13
C LYS A 199 -26.81 -12.41 17.73
N ASN A 200 -27.48 -11.74 18.67
CA ASN A 200 -28.38 -10.63 18.33
C ASN A 200 -27.84 -9.31 18.91
N ASN A 201 -27.60 -8.36 18.01
CA ASN A 201 -27.18 -6.96 18.21
C ASN A 201 -25.70 -6.63 18.02
N MET A 202 -25.11 -7.00 16.88
CA MET A 202 -23.98 -6.24 16.32
C MET A 202 -24.42 -5.52 15.06
N ASN A 203 -25.18 -4.45 15.24
CA ASN A 203 -25.23 -3.35 14.30
C ASN A 203 -25.62 -2.10 15.11
N ILE A 204 -24.65 -1.30 15.56
CA ILE A 204 -24.74 0.11 15.96
C ILE A 204 -23.31 0.62 16.23
N GLU A 205 -22.94 1.65 15.46
CA GLU A 205 -21.82 2.59 15.51
C GLU A 205 -20.67 2.41 16.53
N ASN A 206 -19.47 2.31 15.96
CA ASN A 206 -18.15 1.95 16.52
C ASN A 206 -17.55 2.81 17.66
N LYS A 207 -18.29 3.65 18.38
CA LYS A 207 -17.67 4.50 19.42
C LYS A 207 -17.69 3.86 20.82
N GLU A 208 -18.80 3.23 21.19
CA GLU A 208 -18.98 2.64 22.53
C GLU A 208 -18.26 1.29 22.70
N LEU A 209 -18.08 0.56 21.59
CA LEU A 209 -17.37 -0.72 21.58
C LEU A 209 -15.86 -0.50 21.78
N ILE A 210 -15.28 0.55 21.20
CA ILE A 210 -13.86 0.88 21.40
C ILE A 210 -13.60 1.16 22.89
N GLU A 211 -14.41 1.99 23.54
CA GLU A 211 -14.27 2.28 24.99
C GLU A 211 -14.41 1.02 25.87
N LYS A 212 -15.41 0.17 25.61
CA LYS A 212 -15.58 -1.08 26.37
C LYS A 212 -14.44 -2.07 26.14
N THR A 213 -13.92 -2.16 24.91
CA THR A 213 -12.80 -3.04 24.56
C THR A 213 -11.49 -2.55 25.19
N THR A 214 -11.30 -1.23 25.26
CA THR A 214 -10.13 -0.63 25.93
C THR A 214 -10.17 -0.90 27.44
N SER A 215 -11.35 -0.79 28.07
CA SER A 215 -11.52 -1.13 29.50
C SER A 215 -11.25 -2.61 29.81
N VAL A 216 -11.57 -3.52 28.88
CA VAL A 216 -11.27 -4.96 29.05
C VAL A 216 -9.77 -5.21 28.88
N LEU A 217 -9.13 -4.57 27.90
CA LEU A 217 -7.67 -4.59 27.73
C LEU A 217 -6.94 -4.01 28.95
N ASP A 218 -7.43 -2.93 29.53
CA ASP A 218 -6.85 -2.32 30.73
C ASP A 218 -6.99 -3.22 31.96
N LYS A 219 -8.11 -3.93 32.10
CA LYS A 219 -8.29 -4.93 33.16
C LYS A 219 -7.37 -6.14 32.98
N ILE A 220 -7.16 -6.58 31.74
CA ILE A 220 -6.24 -7.67 31.40
C ILE A 220 -4.80 -7.22 31.64
N MET A 221 -4.42 -6.00 31.25
CA MET A 221 -3.10 -5.42 31.49
C MET A 221 -2.81 -5.24 32.98
N ASN A 222 -3.79 -4.78 33.78
CA ASN A 222 -3.65 -4.70 35.24
C ASN A 222 -3.57 -6.08 35.91
N PHE A 223 -4.22 -7.10 35.34
CA PHE A 223 -4.05 -8.48 35.78
C PHE A 223 -2.64 -9.01 35.46
N PHE A 224 -2.12 -8.73 34.26
CA PHE A 224 -0.75 -9.10 33.90
C PHE A 224 0.32 -8.34 34.71
N LYS A 225 0.11 -7.06 35.04
CA LYS A 225 0.96 -6.31 35.98
C LYS A 225 1.02 -6.98 37.35
N LYS A 226 -0.12 -7.44 37.88
CA LYS A 226 -0.18 -8.19 39.15
C LYS A 226 0.55 -9.53 39.09
N VAL A 227 0.63 -10.17 37.92
CA VAL A 227 1.28 -11.48 37.74
C VAL A 227 2.80 -11.38 37.52
N VAL A 228 3.33 -10.18 37.21
CA VAL A 228 4.78 -9.93 37.02
C VAL A 228 5.49 -9.43 38.29
N ASN A 229 4.74 -9.04 39.33
CA ASN A 229 5.30 -8.62 40.62
C ASN A 229 5.69 -9.83 41.48
N LYS A 230 6.97 -10.20 41.49
CA LYS A 230 7.49 -11.21 42.41
C LYS A 230 7.67 -10.58 43.80
N GLN A 231 7.27 -11.32 44.83
CA GLN A 231 7.26 -10.87 46.22
C GLN A 231 8.30 -11.66 47.02
N THR A 232 9.09 -10.97 47.84
CA THR A 232 10.05 -11.60 48.75
C THR A 232 9.72 -11.21 50.19
N ILE A 233 9.57 -12.21 51.06
CA ILE A 233 9.23 -12.01 52.49
C ILE A 233 10.51 -11.78 53.29
N THR A 234 10.54 -10.69 54.06
CA THR A 234 11.65 -10.31 54.92
C THR A 234 11.21 -10.08 56.36
N ASP A 235 12.17 -9.97 57.28
CA ASP A 235 11.97 -9.63 58.69
C ASP A 235 11.22 -8.31 58.93
N LYS A 236 11.27 -7.37 57.99
CA LYS A 236 10.63 -6.05 58.08
C LYS A 236 9.41 -5.88 57.17
N GLY A 237 8.97 -6.93 56.47
CA GLY A 237 7.79 -6.93 55.60
C GLY A 237 8.02 -7.54 54.23
N THR A 238 7.05 -7.39 53.33
CA THR A 238 7.12 -7.91 51.95
C THR A 238 7.72 -6.88 51.01
N LEU A 239 8.73 -7.27 50.24
CA LEU A 239 9.33 -6.45 49.17
C LEU A 239 8.86 -6.92 47.80
N HIS A 240 8.42 -5.98 46.96
CA HIS A 240 7.92 -6.21 45.60
C HIS A 240 8.97 -5.82 44.56
N HIS A 241 9.20 -6.67 43.56
CA HIS A 241 10.15 -6.42 42.48
C HIS A 241 9.75 -7.14 41.17
N ALA A 242 10.19 -6.61 40.03
CA ALA A 242 9.82 -7.10 38.69
C ALA A 242 10.87 -8.03 38.04
N GLY A 243 11.76 -8.66 38.83
CA GLY A 243 12.94 -9.39 38.32
C GLY A 243 13.62 -10.30 39.35
N GLU A 244 14.92 -10.58 39.23
CA GLU A 244 15.71 -11.26 40.30
C GLU A 244 16.34 -10.23 41.24
N LEU A 245 16.46 -10.54 42.54
CA LEU A 245 17.03 -9.65 43.56
C LEU A 245 18.57 -9.62 43.49
N ALA A 246 19.10 -8.97 42.46
CA ALA A 246 20.53 -8.71 42.30
C ALA A 246 20.91 -7.29 42.76
N GLU A 247 22.20 -7.02 42.92
CA GLU A 247 22.71 -5.67 43.19
C GLU A 247 22.28 -4.69 42.08
N GLY A 248 21.74 -3.54 42.48
CA GLY A 248 21.11 -2.51 41.66
C GLY A 248 19.61 -2.72 41.41
N ALA A 249 19.01 -3.84 41.83
CA ALA A 249 17.59 -4.08 41.61
C ALA A 249 16.71 -3.12 42.43
N GLU A 250 15.70 -2.55 41.78
CA GLU A 250 14.73 -1.69 42.44
C GLU A 250 13.70 -2.52 43.22
N VAL A 251 13.50 -2.15 44.47
CA VAL A 251 12.63 -2.83 45.42
C VAL A 251 11.67 -1.83 46.05
N TYR A 252 10.41 -2.23 46.15
CA TYR A 252 9.31 -1.38 46.56
C TYR A 252 8.54 -2.00 47.73
N ASN A 253 7.99 -1.15 48.59
CA ASN A 253 7.22 -1.58 49.76
C ASN A 253 5.74 -1.82 49.42
N ASP A 254 5.28 -1.43 48.23
CA ASP A 254 3.88 -1.51 47.80
C ASP A 254 3.70 -2.37 46.54
N GLU A 255 2.51 -2.97 46.42
CA GLU A 255 2.15 -3.83 45.28
C GLU A 255 2.14 -3.10 43.94
N ASP A 256 2.00 -1.78 43.94
CA ASP A 256 1.94 -0.96 42.72
C ASP A 256 3.33 -0.44 42.27
N MET A 257 4.41 -0.80 42.99
CA MET A 257 5.80 -0.39 42.73
C MET A 257 5.98 1.13 42.61
N SER A 258 5.33 1.87 43.50
CA SER A 258 5.29 3.34 43.46
C SER A 258 6.08 3.98 44.60
N ALA A 259 6.26 3.27 45.72
CA ALA A 259 6.98 3.73 46.89
C ALA A 259 8.28 2.92 47.08
N PRO A 260 9.46 3.53 46.85
CA PRO A 260 10.73 2.82 46.99
C PRO A 260 10.94 2.33 48.42
N ALA A 261 11.54 1.15 48.56
CA ALA A 261 11.85 0.58 49.86
C ALA A 261 12.83 1.48 50.65
N ALA A 262 12.69 1.48 51.97
CA ALA A 262 13.48 2.34 52.83
C ALA A 262 14.96 1.92 52.83
N THR A 263 15.85 2.87 53.11
CA THR A 263 17.28 2.59 53.22
C THR A 263 17.56 1.83 54.52
N ASP A 264 17.72 0.51 54.43
CA ASP A 264 18.00 -0.35 55.58
C ASP A 264 18.50 -1.74 55.11
N THR A 265 18.99 -2.55 56.05
CA THR A 265 19.30 -3.96 55.82
C THR A 265 18.07 -4.81 56.13
N TYR A 266 17.69 -5.67 55.18
CA TYR A 266 16.58 -6.61 55.25
C TYR A 266 17.10 -8.05 55.26
N THR A 267 16.48 -8.92 56.06
CA THR A 267 16.85 -10.34 56.13
C THR A 267 15.75 -11.19 55.49
N THR A 268 16.07 -11.96 54.46
CA THR A 268 15.10 -12.86 53.82
C THR A 268 14.85 -14.10 54.67
N ALA A 269 13.73 -14.79 54.43
CA ALA A 269 13.39 -16.04 55.13
C ALA A 269 14.47 -17.13 55.05
N ASP A 270 15.28 -17.12 53.99
CA ASP A 270 16.40 -18.07 53.77
C ASP A 270 17.72 -17.61 54.45
N GLY A 271 17.67 -16.54 55.25
CA GLY A 271 18.82 -16.03 56.03
C GLY A 271 19.78 -15.12 55.26
N LYS A 272 19.49 -14.77 54.01
CA LYS A 272 20.32 -13.81 53.24
C LYS A 272 20.05 -12.39 53.69
N LYS A 273 21.12 -11.58 53.78
CA LYS A 273 21.01 -10.15 54.09
C LYS A 273 21.08 -9.33 52.81
N ILE A 274 20.09 -8.45 52.64
CA ILE A 274 19.93 -7.56 51.52
C ILE A 274 20.04 -6.14 52.06
N ASP A 275 21.10 -5.43 51.68
CA ASP A 275 21.25 -4.01 51.99
C ASP A 275 20.53 -3.21 50.90
N VAL A 276 19.55 -2.38 51.29
CA VAL A 276 18.79 -1.52 50.38
C VAL A 276 19.08 -0.06 50.71
N LYS A 277 19.27 0.78 49.69
CA LYS A 277 19.37 2.24 49.84
C LYS A 277 18.57 2.94 48.76
N GLU A 278 17.71 3.85 49.19
CA GLU A 278 16.84 4.65 48.31
C GLU A 278 16.07 3.79 47.30
N GLY A 279 15.57 2.63 47.74
CA GLY A 279 14.82 1.68 46.91
C GLY A 279 15.66 0.78 46.00
N GLN A 280 16.99 0.79 46.11
CA GLN A 280 17.86 -0.09 45.31
C GLN A 280 18.69 -1.03 46.18
N VAL A 281 18.78 -2.30 45.79
CA VAL A 281 19.60 -3.31 46.47
C VAL A 281 21.08 -2.99 46.23
N LEU A 282 21.84 -2.68 47.28
CA LEU A 282 23.27 -2.38 47.18
C LEU A 282 24.17 -3.59 47.34
N LYS A 283 23.76 -4.60 48.12
CA LYS A 283 24.56 -5.81 48.27
C LYS A 283 23.70 -6.96 48.79
N VAL A 284 23.87 -8.13 48.21
CA VAL A 284 23.26 -9.37 48.69
C VAL A 284 24.39 -10.24 49.24
N ALA A 285 24.48 -10.36 50.56
CA ALA A 285 25.45 -11.25 51.20
C ALA A 285 24.87 -12.68 51.27
N PRO A 286 25.55 -13.70 50.70
CA PRO A 286 25.13 -15.09 50.89
C PRO A 286 25.31 -15.52 52.35
N ALA A 287 24.46 -16.43 52.82
CA ALA A 287 24.58 -17.01 54.17
C ALA A 287 25.97 -17.67 54.32
N PRO A 288 26.59 -17.64 55.52
CA PRO A 288 27.96 -18.12 55.68
C PRO A 288 28.02 -19.64 55.50
N GLU A 289 28.73 -20.10 54.47
CA GLU A 289 29.06 -21.51 54.25
C GLU A 289 30.48 -21.83 54.74
N ALA A 290 30.64 -23.05 55.25
CA ALA A 290 31.86 -23.58 55.84
C ALA A 290 32.90 -24.00 54.79
N ASP A 291 34.16 -23.65 55.11
CA ASP A 291 35.50 -24.09 54.67
C ASP A 291 35.72 -24.81 53.31
N PRO A 292 36.74 -24.40 52.50
CA PRO A 292 37.09 -24.98 51.20
C PRO A 292 38.26 -25.98 51.28
N GLU A 293 38.38 -26.91 50.31
CA GLU A 293 39.58 -27.60 49.74
C GLU A 293 39.04 -28.86 49.01
N ALA A 294 39.49 -29.38 47.87
CA ALA A 294 40.34 -29.02 46.73
C ALA A 294 40.10 -30.14 45.67
N GLU A 295 40.63 -29.96 44.46
CA GLU A 295 40.93 -30.99 43.42
C GLU A 295 39.85 -31.35 42.37
N ASP A 296 40.07 -30.77 41.19
CA ASP A 296 40.49 -31.42 39.92
C ASP A 296 39.51 -32.12 38.94
N GLU A 297 39.83 -31.80 37.67
CA GLU A 297 39.71 -32.53 36.40
C GLU A 297 38.40 -32.52 35.57
N ASP A 298 38.51 -31.77 34.45
CA ASP A 298 38.14 -32.06 33.05
C ASP A 298 36.77 -32.68 32.69
N ASP A 299 35.96 -31.93 31.91
CA ASP A 299 35.79 -32.22 30.47
C ASP A 299 35.01 -31.12 29.71
N ASP A 300 35.29 -31.06 28.41
CA ASP A 300 35.22 -29.94 27.45
C ASP A 300 33.82 -29.53 26.91
N VAL A 301 33.78 -28.35 26.25
CA VAL A 301 32.98 -27.93 25.05
C VAL A 301 32.50 -26.45 25.13
N PRO A 302 32.64 -25.63 24.06
CA PRO A 302 32.92 -24.20 24.18
C PRO A 302 31.67 -23.29 24.06
N THR A 303 31.54 -22.32 24.98
CA THR A 303 30.63 -21.18 24.83
C THR A 303 31.38 -19.94 24.33
N SER A 304 31.27 -19.64 23.04
CA SER A 304 31.71 -18.34 22.51
C SER A 304 30.72 -17.25 22.94
N LYS A 305 31.26 -16.33 23.74
CA LYS A 305 30.58 -15.30 24.53
C LYS A 305 29.97 -14.20 23.64
N LEU A 306 28.67 -13.94 23.83
CA LEU A 306 28.01 -12.69 23.44
C LEU A 306 28.54 -11.57 24.35
N ASN A 307 29.19 -10.56 23.75
CA ASN A 307 29.74 -9.40 24.47
C ASN A 307 28.73 -8.23 24.43
N PRO A 308 28.01 -7.93 25.53
CA PRO A 308 26.91 -6.94 25.56
C PRO A 308 27.35 -5.50 25.26
N ALA A 309 28.64 -5.17 25.48
CA ALA A 309 29.18 -3.84 25.19
C ALA A 309 29.24 -3.51 23.68
N LYS A 310 29.42 -4.51 22.81
CA LYS A 310 29.41 -4.29 21.35
C LYS A 310 28.01 -3.97 20.81
N LYS A 311 26.95 -4.53 21.41
CA LYS A 311 25.56 -4.28 20.99
C LYS A 311 25.10 -2.86 21.30
N ALA A 312 25.50 -2.28 22.43
CA ALA A 312 25.11 -0.91 22.79
C ALA A 312 25.69 0.14 21.82
N THR A 313 26.96 0.01 21.45
CA THR A 313 27.61 0.89 20.47
C THR A 313 27.03 0.71 19.06
N GLU A 314 26.69 -0.53 18.68
CA GLU A 314 26.04 -0.82 17.39
C GLU A 314 24.63 -0.20 17.30
N ILE A 315 23.87 -0.24 18.40
CA ILE A 315 22.54 0.39 18.49
C ILE A 315 22.65 1.91 18.40
N GLN A 316 23.62 2.53 19.08
CA GLN A 316 23.86 3.97 18.99
C GLN A 316 24.27 4.42 17.58
N ASN A 317 25.13 3.65 16.92
CA ASN A 317 25.54 3.94 15.54
C ASN A 317 24.36 3.80 14.56
N ARG A 318 23.50 2.79 14.72
CA ARG A 318 22.26 2.66 13.92
C ARG A 318 21.29 3.80 14.17
N LEU A 319 21.15 4.26 15.41
CA LEU A 319 20.30 5.40 15.75
C LEU A 319 20.81 6.69 15.10
N GLN A 320 22.12 6.92 15.07
CA GLN A 320 22.72 8.06 14.38
C GLN A 320 22.51 7.98 12.86
N GLN A 321 22.66 6.80 12.25
CA GLN A 321 22.39 6.60 10.83
C GLN A 321 20.91 6.82 10.46
N LEU A 322 19.98 6.37 11.31
CA LEU A 322 18.55 6.61 11.14
C LEU A 322 18.20 8.10 11.23
N LYS A 323 18.77 8.82 12.19
CA LYS A 323 18.58 10.28 12.31
C LYS A 323 19.13 11.01 11.09
N ALA A 324 20.30 10.62 10.57
CA ALA A 324 20.88 11.21 9.36
C ALA A 324 19.99 10.98 8.12
N ARG A 325 19.45 9.76 7.96
CA ARG A 325 18.49 9.46 6.87
C ARG A 325 17.20 10.27 6.98
N LEU A 326 16.66 10.40 8.19
CA LEU A 326 15.44 11.19 8.43
C LEU A 326 15.66 12.67 8.10
N HIS A 327 16.82 13.23 8.47
CA HIS A 327 17.19 14.59 8.09
C HIS A 327 17.33 14.77 6.58
N ALA A 328 17.94 13.81 5.87
CA ALA A 328 18.05 13.84 4.41
C ALA A 328 16.67 13.76 3.72
N GLN A 329 15.76 12.90 4.20
CA GLN A 329 14.39 12.84 3.69
C GLN A 329 13.62 14.14 3.93
N ASN A 330 13.77 14.75 5.11
CA ASN A 330 13.11 16.03 5.40
C ASN A 330 13.65 17.18 4.53
N ALA A 331 14.94 17.17 4.18
CA ALA A 331 15.52 18.13 3.24
C ALA A 331 14.94 17.95 1.83
N LEU A 332 14.86 16.71 1.33
CA LEU A 332 14.25 16.39 0.03
C LEU A 332 12.76 16.76 -0.02
N LEU A 333 12.02 16.52 1.07
CA LEU A 333 10.61 16.92 1.16
C LEU A 333 10.44 18.45 1.10
N THR A 334 11.39 19.18 1.68
CA THR A 334 11.38 20.65 1.65
C THR A 334 11.67 21.16 0.25
N GLU A 335 12.65 20.59 -0.44
CA GLU A 335 12.96 20.92 -1.85
C GLU A 335 11.78 20.61 -2.79
N ALA A 336 11.14 19.45 -2.61
CA ALA A 336 9.97 19.07 -3.38
C ALA A 336 8.77 20.02 -3.16
N ARG A 337 8.58 20.50 -1.92
CA ARG A 337 7.55 21.51 -1.62
C ARG A 337 7.83 22.84 -2.31
N THR A 338 9.08 23.31 -2.28
CA THR A 338 9.48 24.55 -2.97
C THR A 338 9.27 24.44 -4.48
N ALA A 339 9.65 23.31 -5.09
CA ALA A 339 9.45 23.07 -6.52
C ALA A 339 7.96 23.03 -6.90
N LEU A 340 7.10 22.45 -6.05
CA LEU A 340 5.65 22.42 -6.25
C LEU A 340 5.04 23.82 -6.15
N GLU A 341 5.50 24.64 -5.21
CA GLU A 341 5.05 26.01 -5.02
C GLU A 341 5.46 26.91 -6.22
N GLU A 342 6.67 26.74 -6.73
CA GLU A 342 7.11 27.40 -7.97
C GLU A 342 6.29 26.99 -9.19
N ALA A 343 5.97 25.70 -9.32
CA ALA A 343 5.12 25.20 -10.41
C ALA A 343 3.69 25.76 -10.32
N SER A 344 3.12 25.82 -9.11
CA SER A 344 1.81 26.43 -8.85
C SER A 344 1.80 27.92 -9.23
N ASN A 345 2.83 28.67 -8.82
CA ASN A 345 2.97 30.09 -9.16
C ASN A 345 3.10 30.33 -10.67
N ARG A 346 3.82 29.46 -11.39
CA ARG A 346 3.90 29.51 -12.86
C ARG A 346 2.53 29.27 -13.51
N LEU A 347 1.80 28.26 -13.05
CA LEU A 347 0.45 27.96 -13.55
C LEU A 347 -0.52 29.12 -13.30
N GLN A 348 -0.45 29.76 -12.12
CA GLN A 348 -1.29 30.91 -11.80
C GLN A 348 -0.95 32.13 -12.67
N LYS A 349 0.34 32.35 -12.97
CA LYS A 349 0.78 33.39 -13.90
C LYS A 349 0.26 33.15 -15.32
N THR A 350 0.45 31.93 -15.85
CA THR A 350 -0.07 31.55 -17.18
C THR A 350 -1.58 31.67 -17.25
N ARG A 351 -2.31 31.25 -16.20
CA ARG A 351 -3.78 31.41 -16.13
C ARG A 351 -4.20 32.89 -16.14
N THR A 352 -3.41 33.76 -15.51
CA THR A 352 -3.68 35.20 -15.47
C THR A 352 -3.37 35.85 -16.82
N GLU A 353 -2.29 35.44 -17.48
CA GLU A 353 -1.93 35.87 -18.84
C GLU A 353 -3.01 35.47 -19.85
N VAL A 354 -3.44 34.20 -19.86
CA VAL A 354 -4.53 33.71 -20.71
C VAL A 354 -5.84 34.45 -20.42
N LYS A 355 -6.16 34.72 -19.15
CA LYS A 355 -7.36 35.49 -18.76
C LYS A 355 -7.29 36.94 -19.24
N ASN A 356 -6.11 37.54 -19.26
CA ASN A 356 -5.88 38.90 -19.76
C ASN A 356 -5.93 38.96 -21.30
N GLU A 357 -5.45 37.93 -22.00
CA GLU A 357 -5.61 37.80 -23.47
C GLU A 357 -7.08 37.64 -23.86
N ILE A 358 -7.85 36.83 -23.12
CA ILE A 358 -9.29 36.65 -23.33
C ILE A 358 -10.06 37.95 -23.03
N LYS A 359 -9.65 38.73 -22.02
CA LYS A 359 -10.24 40.05 -21.75
C LYS A 359 -9.85 41.13 -22.77
N SER A 360 -8.64 41.06 -23.34
CA SER A 360 -8.15 42.00 -24.35
C SER A 360 -8.81 41.81 -25.72
N THR A 361 -9.45 40.66 -25.97
CA THR A 361 -10.07 40.33 -27.26
C THR A 361 -11.59 40.44 -27.26
N TYR A 362 -12.19 40.99 -26.19
CA TYR A 362 -13.64 41.19 -26.09
C TYR A 362 -14.02 42.67 -26.17
N SER A 363 -14.67 43.08 -27.26
CA SER A 363 -15.42 44.33 -27.35
C SER A 363 -16.82 44.00 -27.88
N PRO A 364 -17.89 44.14 -27.08
CA PRO A 364 -19.25 43.88 -27.51
C PRO A 364 -19.88 45.12 -28.18
N GLU A 365 -20.69 44.84 -29.19
CA GLU A 365 -21.57 45.72 -29.97
C GLU A 365 -20.96 46.43 -31.21
N GLY A 366 -21.45 46.02 -32.39
CA GLY A 366 -21.28 46.73 -33.66
C GLY A 366 -20.25 46.14 -34.62
N SER A 367 -20.36 44.85 -34.95
CA SER A 367 -19.49 44.19 -35.95
C SER A 367 -19.67 44.78 -37.36
N LYS A 368 -18.89 45.82 -37.68
CA LYS A 368 -18.52 46.17 -39.05
C LYS A 368 -17.31 45.31 -39.41
N ARG A 369 -17.50 44.32 -40.29
CA ARG A 369 -16.42 43.61 -40.98
C ARG A 369 -15.43 44.63 -41.55
N SER A 370 -14.28 44.76 -40.91
CA SER A 370 -13.19 45.59 -41.43
C SER A 370 -12.44 44.84 -42.53
N ASN A 371 -12.18 45.55 -43.63
CA ASN A 371 -11.62 45.09 -44.90
C ASN A 371 -10.14 44.63 -44.85
N LYS A 372 -9.70 43.93 -43.79
CA LYS A 372 -8.28 43.50 -43.65
C LYS A 372 -8.01 42.03 -43.99
N ALA A 373 -9.00 41.31 -44.53
CA ALA A 373 -8.88 39.92 -44.99
C ALA A 373 -8.63 39.79 -46.52
N LYS A 374 -8.13 40.85 -47.18
CA LYS A 374 -7.84 40.84 -48.63
C LYS A 374 -6.36 40.80 -49.00
N THR A 375 -5.44 40.70 -48.03
CA THR A 375 -3.99 40.75 -48.31
C THR A 375 -3.16 39.80 -47.44
N GLU A 376 -3.65 38.58 -47.18
CA GLU A 376 -2.79 37.53 -46.62
C GLU A 376 -2.75 36.33 -47.58
N THR A 377 -1.52 35.89 -47.83
CA THR A 377 -1.14 34.78 -48.70
C THR A 377 -1.86 33.49 -48.31
N THR A 378 -2.36 32.79 -49.33
CA THR A 378 -3.01 31.48 -49.24
C THR A 378 -2.37 30.56 -48.19
N PRO A 379 -3.16 29.94 -47.30
CA PRO A 379 -2.63 28.99 -46.32
C PRO A 379 -1.95 27.82 -47.02
N PHE A 380 -0.80 27.39 -46.47
CA PHE A 380 0.11 26.35 -47.00
C PHE A 380 -0.58 25.01 -47.32
N PHE A 381 -1.77 24.76 -46.77
CA PHE A 381 -2.55 23.53 -46.96
C PHE A 381 -3.74 23.66 -47.93
N ALA A 382 -3.85 24.75 -48.70
CA ALA A 382 -4.88 24.85 -49.72
C ALA A 382 -4.64 23.85 -50.88
N PRO A 383 -5.62 23.01 -51.26
CA PRO A 383 -5.47 22.06 -52.34
C PRO A 383 -5.18 22.78 -53.68
N GLN A 384 -4.02 22.48 -54.28
CA GLN A 384 -3.53 23.18 -55.47
C GLN A 384 -4.15 22.66 -56.77
N SER A 385 -4.62 21.41 -56.81
CA SER A 385 -5.23 20.84 -58.02
C SER A 385 -6.73 21.14 -58.11
N GLU A 386 -7.22 21.40 -59.32
CA GLU A 386 -8.66 21.61 -59.58
C GLU A 386 -9.50 20.40 -59.17
N LEU A 387 -8.93 19.20 -59.25
CA LEU A 387 -9.60 17.97 -58.80
C LEU A 387 -9.85 17.98 -57.29
N ALA A 388 -8.88 18.42 -56.49
CA ALA A 388 -8.99 18.50 -55.04
C ALA A 388 -9.91 19.65 -54.59
N LYS A 389 -9.91 20.78 -55.30
CA LYS A 389 -10.88 21.87 -55.06
C LYS A 389 -12.32 21.42 -55.31
N ASN A 390 -12.55 20.63 -56.36
CA ASN A 390 -13.87 20.09 -56.68
C ASN A 390 -14.33 19.00 -55.68
N ALA A 391 -13.41 18.20 -55.14
CA ALA A 391 -13.69 17.24 -54.09
C ALA A 391 -14.14 17.92 -52.78
N VAL A 392 -13.44 18.99 -52.37
CA VAL A 392 -13.81 19.79 -51.19
C VAL A 392 -15.17 20.46 -51.38
N LYS A 393 -15.45 21.03 -52.57
CA LYS A 393 -16.77 21.58 -52.88
C LYS A 393 -17.90 20.55 -52.80
N ARG A 394 -17.66 19.30 -53.22
CA ARG A 394 -18.65 18.22 -53.10
C ARG A 394 -18.86 17.77 -51.65
N ALA A 395 -17.79 17.69 -50.86
CA ALA A 395 -17.87 17.30 -49.44
C ALA A 395 -18.63 18.33 -48.58
N VAL A 396 -18.54 19.62 -48.92
CA VAL A 396 -19.23 20.70 -48.20
C VAL A 396 -20.69 20.88 -48.66
N ALA A 397 -21.08 20.30 -49.80
CA ALA A 397 -22.42 20.43 -50.38
C ALA A 397 -23.34 19.21 -50.15
N ALA A 398 -22.88 18.16 -49.47
CA ALA A 398 -23.73 17.03 -49.10
C ALA A 398 -24.48 17.35 -47.80
N PRO A 399 -25.83 17.26 -47.78
CA PRO A 399 -26.64 17.56 -46.60
C PRO A 399 -26.49 16.52 -45.48
#